data_AF-A0A388KIP7-F1
#
_entry.id   AF-A0A388KIP7-F1
#
_cell.length_a   1.000
_cell.length_b   1.000
_cell.length_c   1.000
_cell.angle_alpha   90.00
_cell.angle_beta   90.00
_cell.angle_gamma   90.00
#
_symmetry.space_group_name_H-M   'P 1'
#
loop_
_entity.id
_entity.type
_entity.pdbx_description
1 polymer ?
#
loop_
_entity_poly.entity_id
_entity_poly.type
_entity_poly.pdbx_seq_one_letter_code
_entity_poly.pdbx_strand_id
1 'polypeptide(L)'
;MAGDYNRDGDRKRRRAHSCERGRRDNRDSNYDRRGGSRSSSREDRRDDPPRSGPLVCFGCRVTGHYRTDCWRYWTDPIARRQMEADGFICPLEYIQRSTTGSPPRDGVQPRVVAEDHVPGNHLDELGRTVASIQEFIELERARRTEREQQARECKEARRVEAEARAAEAERAARKAEKQRKREEQMKMAKAVEVQLSLRLGDIREEIKTEVRRDVAGTLVKSQTKTFVNATGKGKEAAVQDVPSSSGVNNEVEAITEGTGSLSIQEKRKRGDVEIPVEDSPPVITLAKRTNKRLGVRPIRLSDRLQRSRSRIPVRKTNRRVATKALTAVKPSAPDALMDRKIFLDNTRRDLSKIDYDTLRSICREEGVNYATKVHAIFDIADILPNFEAFQNLAGEANQSSNEGSDEGAAA
;
A
#
# COMPACT_ATOMS: atom_id res chain seq x y z
N MET A 1 -36.15 37.41 22.75
CA MET A 1 -35.90 38.31 21.61
C MET A 1 -34.40 38.38 21.38
N ALA A 2 -33.86 37.44 20.60
CA ALA A 2 -32.58 37.52 19.87
C ALA A 2 -32.47 36.19 19.11
N GLY A 3 -32.64 36.25 17.79
CA GLY A 3 -32.74 35.09 16.91
C GLY A 3 -31.43 34.81 16.21
N ASP A 4 -30.91 33.59 16.39
CA ASP A 4 -29.81 33.05 15.60
C ASP A 4 -30.38 32.22 14.44
N TYR A 5 -30.32 32.80 13.25
CA TYR A 5 -30.71 32.16 11.99
C TYR A 5 -29.51 31.42 11.37
N ASN A 6 -29.21 30.21 11.84
CA ASN A 6 -28.32 29.30 11.11
C ASN A 6 -29.10 28.53 10.05
N ARG A 7 -29.19 29.13 8.86
CA ARG A 7 -29.80 28.55 7.66
C ARG A 7 -28.75 27.71 6.91
N ASP A 8 -28.45 26.53 7.43
CA ASP A 8 -27.67 25.52 6.71
C ASP A 8 -28.50 24.94 5.56
N GLY A 9 -28.32 25.54 4.38
CA GLY A 9 -28.88 25.08 3.13
C GLY A 9 -28.20 23.80 2.66
N ASP A 10 -28.67 22.67 3.17
CA ASP A 10 -28.31 21.33 2.71
C ASP A 10 -28.88 21.04 1.31
N ARG A 11 -28.21 21.59 0.29
CA ARG A 11 -28.45 21.30 -1.13
C ARG A 11 -27.26 20.59 -1.76
N LYS A 12 -26.77 19.52 -1.15
CA LYS A 12 -25.98 18.51 -1.89
C LYS A 12 -26.92 17.49 -2.51
N ARG A 13 -27.57 17.95 -3.60
CA ARG A 13 -28.20 17.09 -4.59
C ARG A 13 -27.23 16.00 -5.03
N ARG A 14 -27.68 14.76 -4.83
CA ARG A 14 -27.33 13.55 -5.56
C ARG A 14 -26.93 13.85 -7.01
N ARG A 15 -25.62 13.93 -7.29
CA ARG A 15 -25.09 13.59 -8.61
C ARG A 15 -24.61 12.16 -8.52
N ALA A 16 -25.40 11.26 -9.10
CA ALA A 16 -24.99 9.89 -9.36
C ALA A 16 -23.63 9.93 -10.07
N HIS A 17 -22.61 9.45 -9.37
CA HIS A 17 -21.27 9.36 -9.90
C HIS A 17 -21.28 8.33 -11.03
N SER A 18 -21.28 8.85 -12.26
CA SER A 18 -20.96 8.10 -13.47
C SER A 18 -19.66 7.34 -13.24
N CYS A 19 -19.76 6.01 -13.30
CA CYS A 19 -18.67 5.05 -13.19
C CYS A 19 -17.93 4.90 -14.51
N GLU A 20 -17.53 6.02 -15.12
CA GLU A 20 -16.86 6.01 -16.43
C GLU A 20 -15.75 7.06 -16.48
N ARG A 21 -14.61 6.70 -15.88
CA ARG A 21 -13.24 6.84 -16.45
C ARG A 21 -12.21 6.53 -15.38
N GLY A 22 -11.77 5.28 -15.36
CA GLY A 22 -10.43 4.98 -14.87
C GLY A 22 -9.42 5.72 -15.73
N ARG A 23 -8.74 6.72 -15.16
CA ARG A 23 -7.45 7.21 -15.65
C ARG A 23 -6.77 8.11 -14.60
N ARG A 24 -5.72 7.54 -14.00
CA ARG A 24 -4.53 8.20 -13.42
C ARG A 24 -4.71 9.04 -12.15
N ASP A 25 -5.00 8.39 -11.03
CA ASP A 25 -4.62 8.91 -9.71
C ASP A 25 -3.51 8.05 -9.11
N ASN A 26 -2.34 8.06 -9.74
CA ASN A 26 -1.16 7.38 -9.23
C ASN A 26 0.08 8.28 -9.33
N ARG A 27 -0.07 9.55 -8.92
CA ARG A 27 1.03 10.51 -8.94
C ARG A 27 1.15 11.43 -7.72
N ASP A 28 0.55 11.11 -6.57
CA ASP A 28 0.69 11.94 -5.36
C ASP A 28 0.98 11.13 -4.08
N SER A 29 2.05 10.33 -4.09
CA SER A 29 2.56 9.71 -2.86
C SER A 29 4.08 9.54 -2.86
N ASN A 30 4.81 10.62 -3.21
CA ASN A 30 6.28 10.59 -3.16
C ASN A 30 6.92 11.86 -2.58
N TYR A 31 6.24 12.57 -1.68
CA TYR A 31 6.82 13.77 -1.04
C TYR A 31 7.24 13.61 0.44
N ASP A 32 7.00 12.47 1.10
CA ASP A 32 7.35 12.30 2.53
C ASP A 32 8.63 11.52 2.83
N ARG A 33 9.62 11.54 1.92
CA ARG A 33 10.97 11.05 2.23
C ARG A 33 12.06 11.93 1.63
N ARG A 34 12.34 13.07 2.28
CA ARG A 34 13.70 13.65 2.32
C ARG A 34 13.82 14.67 3.46
N GLY A 35 13.79 14.16 4.68
CA GLY A 35 14.59 14.74 5.75
C GLY A 35 16.06 14.56 5.38
N GLY A 36 16.71 15.63 4.96
CA GLY A 36 18.07 15.59 4.45
C GLY A 36 18.64 17.00 4.38
N SER A 37 18.94 17.55 5.56
CA SER A 37 19.77 18.72 5.76
C SER A 37 21.05 18.63 4.92
N ARG A 38 21.13 19.41 3.84
CA ARG A 38 22.41 19.82 3.25
C ARG A 38 22.32 21.27 2.81
N SER A 39 22.92 22.11 3.63
CA SER A 39 23.41 23.43 3.31
C SER A 39 24.18 23.43 1.99
N SER A 40 23.70 24.18 1.01
CA SER A 40 24.43 24.76 -0.12
C SER A 40 23.49 25.85 -0.66
N SER A 41 23.58 27.11 -0.22
CA SER A 41 24.62 28.07 -0.60
C SER A 41 25.00 27.91 -2.07
N ARG A 42 24.28 28.62 -2.93
CA ARG A 42 24.78 29.65 -3.86
C ARG A 42 23.88 29.75 -5.10
N GLU A 43 23.37 30.97 -5.29
CA GLU A 43 23.20 31.61 -6.60
C GLU A 43 22.38 30.84 -7.64
N ASP A 44 21.06 30.86 -7.49
CA ASP A 44 20.17 30.70 -8.64
C ASP A 44 19.09 31.79 -8.61
N ARG A 45 19.56 33.02 -8.82
CA ARG A 45 18.67 34.15 -9.09
C ARG A 45 18.42 34.19 -10.59
N ARG A 46 17.18 33.83 -10.93
CA ARG A 46 16.31 34.53 -11.88
C ARG A 46 16.53 34.22 -13.36
N ASP A 47 16.21 32.99 -13.73
CA ASP A 47 15.34 32.76 -14.90
C ASP A 47 13.99 32.25 -14.38
N ASP A 48 13.23 33.12 -13.70
CA ASP A 48 11.80 32.87 -13.54
C ASP A 48 11.24 32.84 -14.98
N PRO A 49 10.74 31.69 -15.48
CA PRO A 49 10.15 31.65 -16.81
C PRO A 49 9.06 32.73 -16.84
N PRO A 50 9.00 33.56 -17.90
CA PRO A 50 8.08 34.67 -17.97
C PRO A 50 6.71 34.15 -17.59
N ARG A 51 6.17 34.70 -16.49
CA ARG A 51 4.91 34.26 -15.88
C ARG A 51 3.89 34.16 -17.00
N SER A 52 3.64 32.94 -17.45
CA SER A 52 2.68 32.70 -18.51
C SER A 52 1.38 33.29 -17.99
N GLY A 53 0.83 34.26 -18.72
CA GLY A 53 -0.40 34.91 -18.33
C GLY A 53 -1.49 33.88 -18.04
N PRO A 54 -2.57 34.27 -17.35
CA PRO A 54 -3.69 33.40 -17.04
C PRO A 54 -4.07 32.57 -18.26
N LEU A 55 -4.17 31.25 -18.08
CA LEU A 55 -4.42 30.32 -19.17
C LEU A 55 -5.63 30.78 -20.00
N VAL A 56 -5.41 31.16 -21.26
CA VAL A 56 -6.48 31.58 -22.17
C VAL A 56 -6.91 30.39 -23.02
N CYS A 57 -8.21 30.13 -23.09
CA CYS A 57 -8.75 29.10 -23.96
C CYS A 57 -8.53 29.47 -25.44
N PHE A 58 -7.78 28.66 -26.18
CA PHE A 58 -7.54 28.90 -27.62
C PHE A 58 -8.80 28.88 -28.49
N GLY A 59 -9.91 28.30 -28.01
CA GLY A 59 -11.18 28.22 -28.76
C GLY A 59 -12.06 29.46 -28.62
N CYS A 60 -12.30 29.91 -27.39
CA CYS A 60 -13.21 31.03 -27.09
C CYS A 60 -12.52 32.27 -26.51
N ARG A 61 -11.20 32.24 -26.34
CA ARG A 61 -10.35 33.31 -25.79
C ARG A 61 -10.65 33.74 -24.35
N VAL A 62 -11.38 32.91 -23.61
CA VAL A 62 -11.71 33.19 -22.21
C VAL A 62 -10.62 32.63 -21.30
N THR A 63 -10.25 33.39 -20.27
CA THR A 63 -9.29 32.98 -19.26
C THR A 63 -9.84 31.89 -18.33
N GLY A 64 -8.98 31.00 -17.86
CA GLY A 64 -9.31 30.05 -16.79
C GLY A 64 -9.81 28.66 -17.22
N HIS A 65 -9.85 28.33 -18.51
CA HIS A 65 -10.17 26.97 -18.95
C HIS A 65 -9.44 26.55 -20.24
N TYR A 66 -9.33 25.24 -20.46
CA TYR A 66 -8.72 24.68 -21.66
C TYR A 66 -9.76 24.48 -22.78
N ARG A 67 -9.30 24.39 -24.03
CA ARG A 67 -10.15 24.09 -25.20
C ARG A 67 -11.02 22.85 -25.01
N THR A 68 -10.54 21.86 -24.27
CA THR A 68 -11.27 20.62 -23.95
C THR A 68 -12.45 20.81 -23.01
N ASP A 69 -12.47 21.90 -22.25
CA ASP A 69 -13.52 22.23 -21.28
C ASP A 69 -14.45 23.33 -21.78
N CYS A 70 -14.11 23.95 -22.92
CA CYS A 70 -14.88 25.00 -23.56
C CYS A 70 -16.36 24.62 -23.75
N TRP A 71 -16.63 23.37 -24.17
CA TRP A 71 -17.99 22.89 -24.35
C TRP A 71 -18.80 22.85 -23.03
N ARG A 72 -18.16 22.64 -21.87
CA ARG A 72 -18.86 22.64 -20.57
C ARG A 72 -19.31 24.04 -20.18
N TYR A 73 -18.48 25.05 -20.46
CA TYR A 73 -18.82 26.45 -20.20
C TYR A 73 -19.96 26.94 -21.10
N TRP A 74 -19.98 26.52 -22.37
CA TRP A 74 -21.05 26.91 -23.30
C TRP A 74 -22.35 26.11 -23.16
N THR A 75 -22.31 24.93 -22.52
CA THR A 75 -23.51 24.12 -22.25
C THR A 75 -24.21 24.50 -20.95
N ASP A 76 -23.52 25.14 -20.00
CA ASP A 76 -24.15 25.71 -18.81
C ASP A 76 -24.80 27.07 -19.13
N PRO A 77 -26.14 27.20 -19.04
CA PRO A 77 -26.84 28.44 -19.40
C PRO A 77 -26.47 29.64 -18.52
N ILE A 78 -25.98 29.42 -17.29
CA ILE A 78 -25.58 30.50 -16.38
C ILE A 78 -24.21 31.03 -16.80
N ALA A 79 -23.23 30.13 -16.94
CA ALA A 79 -21.88 30.49 -17.38
C ALA A 79 -21.90 31.15 -18.77
N ARG A 80 -22.74 30.64 -19.68
CA ARG A 80 -22.94 31.22 -21.01
C ARG A 80 -23.42 32.67 -20.97
N ARG A 81 -24.46 32.98 -20.18
CA ARG A 81 -24.98 34.37 -20.09
C ARG A 81 -23.94 35.34 -19.54
N GLN A 82 -23.17 34.90 -18.55
CA GLN A 82 -22.12 35.73 -17.96
C GLN A 82 -21.03 36.04 -18.99
N MET A 83 -20.65 35.06 -19.80
CA MET A 83 -19.64 35.23 -20.84
C MET A 83 -20.12 36.09 -22.01
N GLU A 84 -21.40 35.96 -22.38
CA GLU A 84 -22.04 36.85 -23.36
C GLU A 84 -22.12 38.29 -22.82
N ALA A 85 -22.36 38.49 -21.52
CA ALA A 85 -22.32 39.80 -20.87
C ALA A 85 -20.90 40.42 -20.85
N ASP A 86 -19.88 39.57 -20.70
CA ASP A 86 -18.46 39.97 -20.77
C ASP A 86 -17.96 40.16 -22.23
N GLY A 87 -18.85 40.00 -23.23
CA GLY A 87 -18.56 40.25 -24.65
C GLY A 87 -17.94 39.07 -25.41
N PHE A 88 -17.90 37.87 -24.82
CA PHE A 88 -17.41 36.66 -25.50
C PHE A 88 -18.51 36.01 -26.34
N ILE A 89 -18.17 35.69 -27.59
CA ILE A 89 -19.11 35.08 -28.55
C ILE A 89 -18.93 33.56 -28.55
N CYS A 90 -20.04 32.83 -28.43
CA CYS A 90 -20.06 31.37 -28.53
C CYS A 90 -19.64 30.92 -29.95
N PRO A 91 -18.59 30.09 -30.11
CA PRO A 91 -18.27 29.54 -31.42
C PRO A 91 -19.45 28.75 -32.00
N LEU A 92 -19.79 28.99 -33.27
CA LEU A 92 -20.94 28.39 -33.96
C LEU A 92 -21.01 26.85 -33.84
N GLU A 93 -19.85 26.19 -33.74
CA GLU A 93 -19.72 24.74 -33.57
C GLU A 93 -20.44 24.20 -32.31
N TYR A 94 -20.56 25.02 -31.26
CA TYR A 94 -21.22 24.63 -30.00
C TYR A 94 -22.71 24.98 -29.98
N ILE A 95 -23.12 25.98 -30.75
CA ILE A 95 -24.53 26.35 -30.92
C ILE A 95 -25.27 25.20 -31.61
N GLN A 96 -24.69 24.61 -32.66
CA GLN A 96 -25.33 23.55 -33.44
C GLN A 96 -25.59 22.25 -32.66
N ARG A 97 -24.73 21.90 -31.68
CA ARG A 97 -24.95 20.70 -30.86
C ARG A 97 -26.07 20.84 -29.83
N SER A 98 -26.46 22.07 -29.51
CA SER A 98 -27.52 22.34 -28.55
C SER A 98 -28.91 22.35 -29.20
N THR A 99 -28.96 22.59 -30.52
CA THR A 99 -30.20 22.72 -31.30
C THR A 99 -30.62 21.46 -32.04
N THR A 100 -29.86 20.35 -31.96
CA THR A 100 -30.40 19.01 -32.26
C THR A 100 -31.30 18.55 -31.12
N GLY A 101 -32.31 19.37 -30.80
CA GLY A 101 -33.55 18.85 -30.25
C GLY A 101 -34.10 17.85 -31.25
N SER A 102 -34.68 16.78 -30.72
CA SER A 102 -35.39 15.75 -31.47
C SER A 102 -36.20 16.36 -32.64
N PRO A 103 -36.28 15.67 -33.79
CA PRO A 103 -37.03 16.17 -34.94
C PRO A 103 -38.41 16.67 -34.49
N PRO A 104 -38.82 17.86 -34.95
CA PRO A 104 -40.07 18.47 -34.53
C PRO A 104 -41.20 17.47 -34.80
N ARG A 105 -41.94 17.11 -33.74
CA ARG A 105 -43.20 16.40 -33.91
C ARG A 105 -44.12 17.29 -34.73
N ASP A 106 -44.37 16.85 -35.95
CA ASP A 106 -45.53 17.09 -36.80
C ASP A 106 -46.18 18.48 -36.72
N GLY A 107 -45.85 19.28 -37.72
CA GLY A 107 -46.58 20.49 -38.05
C GLY A 107 -46.63 20.69 -39.55
N VAL A 108 -47.53 19.97 -40.21
CA VAL A 108 -48.11 20.28 -41.54
C VAL A 108 -47.18 20.08 -42.74
N GLN A 109 -47.22 18.87 -43.32
CA GLN A 109 -46.86 18.62 -44.72
C GLN A 109 -48.00 19.09 -45.65
N PRO A 110 -47.71 19.72 -46.80
CA PRO A 110 -48.67 19.97 -47.87
C PRO A 110 -49.21 18.66 -48.45
N ARG A 111 -50.54 18.59 -48.64
CA ARG A 111 -51.22 17.53 -49.39
C ARG A 111 -50.60 17.40 -50.78
N VAL A 112 -49.83 16.34 -51.01
CA VAL A 112 -49.52 15.85 -52.35
C VAL A 112 -50.58 14.82 -52.73
N VAL A 113 -51.04 14.97 -53.96
CA VAL A 113 -52.17 14.30 -54.60
C VAL A 113 -52.03 12.77 -54.53
N ALA A 114 -53.15 12.12 -54.23
CA ALA A 114 -53.30 10.67 -54.14
C ALA A 114 -53.02 10.00 -55.49
N GLU A 115 -51.95 9.21 -55.56
CA GLU A 115 -51.87 8.08 -56.48
C GLU A 115 -52.40 6.84 -55.75
N ASP A 116 -53.30 6.10 -56.41
CA ASP A 116 -53.93 4.89 -55.90
C ASP A 116 -52.89 3.78 -55.66
N HIS A 117 -52.39 3.69 -54.42
CA HIS A 117 -51.60 2.56 -53.98
C HIS A 117 -52.47 1.31 -53.90
N VAL A 118 -52.14 0.32 -54.73
CA VAL A 118 -52.69 -1.03 -54.70
C VAL A 118 -52.62 -1.59 -53.26
N PRO A 119 -53.76 -1.96 -52.62
CA PRO A 119 -53.85 -2.21 -51.18
C PRO A 119 -53.05 -3.42 -50.63
N GLY A 120 -52.39 -4.20 -51.49
CA GLY A 120 -51.56 -5.34 -51.07
C GLY A 120 -50.26 -4.95 -50.39
N ASN A 121 -49.60 -3.86 -50.80
CA ASN A 121 -48.23 -3.56 -50.38
C ASN A 121 -48.13 -2.98 -48.94
N HIS A 122 -49.21 -2.36 -48.44
CA HIS A 122 -49.21 -1.70 -47.14
C HIS A 122 -49.13 -2.68 -45.96
N LEU A 123 -49.75 -3.85 -46.07
CA LEU A 123 -49.67 -4.89 -45.02
C LEU A 123 -48.25 -5.47 -44.91
N ASP A 124 -47.55 -5.65 -46.03
CA ASP A 124 -46.17 -6.12 -46.06
C ASP A 124 -45.19 -5.07 -45.51
N GLU A 125 -45.46 -3.77 -45.69
CA GLU A 125 -44.71 -2.69 -45.05
C GLU A 125 -44.93 -2.63 -43.54
N LEU A 126 -46.17 -2.80 -43.06
CA LEU A 126 -46.45 -2.93 -41.63
C LEU A 126 -45.76 -4.14 -41.01
N GLY A 127 -45.76 -5.30 -41.69
CA GLY A 127 -45.05 -6.49 -41.24
C GLY A 127 -43.53 -6.25 -41.09
N ARG A 128 -42.91 -5.58 -42.07
CA ARG A 128 -41.48 -5.23 -42.03
C ARG A 128 -41.14 -4.23 -40.93
N THR A 129 -41.98 -3.21 -40.71
CA THR A 129 -41.75 -2.21 -39.65
C THR A 129 -41.91 -2.82 -38.25
N VAL A 130 -42.91 -3.68 -38.05
CA VAL A 130 -43.10 -4.40 -36.76
C VAL A 130 -41.91 -5.33 -36.47
N ALA A 131 -41.44 -6.09 -37.48
CA ALA A 131 -40.26 -6.94 -37.33
C ALA A 131 -39.01 -6.12 -36.96
N SER A 132 -38.77 -5.00 -37.64
CA SER A 132 -37.65 -4.10 -37.34
C SER A 132 -37.71 -3.51 -35.93
N ILE A 133 -38.89 -3.13 -35.45
CA ILE A 133 -39.09 -2.66 -34.06
C ILE A 133 -38.82 -3.78 -33.06
N GLN A 134 -39.26 -5.00 -33.35
CA GLN A 134 -39.01 -6.15 -32.48
C GLN A 134 -37.51 -6.47 -32.36
N GLU A 135 -36.78 -6.53 -33.48
CA GLU A 135 -35.32 -6.73 -33.48
C GLU A 135 -34.60 -5.63 -32.68
N PHE A 136 -35.04 -4.37 -32.82
CA PHE A 136 -34.47 -3.26 -32.05
C PHE A 136 -34.68 -3.44 -30.53
N ILE A 137 -35.87 -3.88 -30.10
CA ILE A 137 -36.17 -4.14 -28.68
C ILE A 137 -35.32 -5.29 -28.15
N GLU A 138 -35.17 -6.36 -28.93
CA GLU A 138 -34.34 -7.52 -28.56
C GLU A 138 -32.86 -7.12 -28.43
N LEU A 139 -32.35 -6.34 -29.38
CA LEU A 139 -31.00 -5.79 -29.33
C LEU A 139 -30.79 -4.86 -28.12
N GLU A 140 -31.78 -4.01 -27.81
CA GLU A 140 -31.69 -3.11 -26.65
C GLU A 140 -31.71 -3.88 -25.33
N ARG A 141 -32.53 -4.94 -25.22
CA ARG A 141 -32.54 -5.84 -24.05
C ARG A 141 -31.20 -6.58 -23.92
N ALA A 142 -30.68 -7.15 -25.00
CA ALA A 142 -29.38 -7.83 -25.01
C ALA A 142 -28.25 -6.91 -24.56
N ARG A 143 -28.26 -5.65 -25.04
CA ARG A 143 -27.29 -4.62 -24.64
C ARG A 143 -27.40 -4.24 -23.17
N ARG A 144 -28.61 -4.23 -22.58
CA ARG A 144 -28.80 -3.97 -21.14
C ARG A 144 -28.27 -5.13 -20.30
N THR A 145 -28.55 -6.37 -20.68
CA THR A 145 -28.08 -7.56 -19.95
C THR A 145 -26.56 -7.69 -20.00
N GLU A 146 -25.92 -7.40 -21.15
CA GLU A 146 -24.46 -7.39 -21.27
C GLU A 146 -23.82 -6.33 -20.36
N ARG A 147 -24.38 -5.10 -20.34
CA ARG A 147 -23.90 -4.04 -19.45
C ARG A 147 -24.04 -4.39 -17.98
N GLU A 148 -25.12 -5.07 -17.59
CA GLU A 148 -25.31 -5.53 -16.22
C GLU A 148 -24.34 -6.65 -15.84
N GLN A 149 -24.09 -7.60 -16.75
CA GLN A 149 -23.08 -8.65 -16.56
C GLN A 149 -21.68 -8.04 -16.42
N GLN A 150 -21.30 -7.14 -17.33
CA GLN A 150 -20.04 -6.43 -17.29
C GLN A 150 -19.88 -5.59 -16.00
N ALA A 151 -20.97 -4.98 -15.51
CA ALA A 151 -20.94 -4.26 -14.24
C ALA A 151 -20.78 -5.19 -13.02
N ARG A 152 -21.33 -6.41 -13.07
CA ARG A 152 -21.13 -7.44 -12.02
C ARG A 152 -19.69 -7.93 -12.01
N GLU A 153 -19.15 -8.28 -13.18
CA GLU A 153 -17.75 -8.70 -13.33
C GLU A 153 -16.77 -7.60 -12.87
N CYS A 154 -17.01 -6.35 -13.24
CA CYS A 154 -16.17 -5.22 -12.79
C CYS A 154 -16.18 -5.04 -11.27
N LYS A 155 -17.35 -5.22 -10.62
CA LYS A 155 -17.45 -5.16 -9.15
C LYS A 155 -16.73 -6.32 -8.49
N GLU A 156 -16.84 -7.52 -9.04
CA GLU A 156 -16.15 -8.71 -8.54
C GLU A 156 -14.64 -8.58 -8.69
N ALA A 157 -14.15 -8.18 -9.86
CA ALA A 157 -12.74 -7.90 -10.11
C ALA A 157 -12.17 -6.87 -9.12
N ARG A 158 -12.94 -5.81 -8.82
CA ARG A 158 -12.54 -4.80 -7.82
C ARG A 158 -12.48 -5.37 -6.40
N ARG A 159 -13.35 -6.31 -6.04
CA ARG A 159 -13.29 -6.98 -4.72
C ARG A 159 -12.06 -7.86 -4.60
N VAL A 160 -11.79 -8.68 -5.63
CA VAL A 160 -10.60 -9.53 -5.67
C VAL A 160 -9.32 -8.70 -5.63
N GLU A 161 -9.25 -7.57 -6.35
CA GLU A 161 -8.09 -6.67 -6.31
C GLU A 161 -7.92 -6.00 -4.94
N ALA A 162 -9.01 -5.59 -4.28
CA ALA A 162 -8.95 -5.01 -2.94
C ALA A 162 -8.47 -6.02 -1.90
N GLU A 163 -8.93 -7.26 -1.98
CA GLU A 163 -8.49 -8.35 -1.11
C GLU A 163 -7.02 -8.71 -1.34
N ALA A 164 -6.57 -8.78 -2.60
CA ALA A 164 -5.17 -9.01 -2.94
C ALA A 164 -4.26 -7.90 -2.38
N ARG A 165 -4.68 -6.62 -2.46
CA ARG A 165 -3.95 -5.50 -1.87
C ARG A 165 -3.92 -5.55 -0.35
N ALA A 166 -5.02 -5.96 0.31
CA ALA A 166 -5.05 -6.14 1.76
C ALA A 166 -4.09 -7.25 2.21
N ALA A 167 -4.08 -8.39 1.51
CA ALA A 167 -3.16 -9.49 1.80
C ALA A 167 -1.68 -9.10 1.57
N GLU A 168 -1.39 -8.28 0.56
CA GLU A 168 -0.03 -7.76 0.35
C GLU A 168 0.38 -6.78 1.46
N ALA A 169 -0.50 -5.87 1.85
CA ALA A 169 -0.26 -4.93 2.94
C ALA A 169 -0.01 -5.64 4.27
N GLU A 170 -0.77 -6.70 4.57
CA GLU A 170 -0.57 -7.52 5.78
C GLU A 170 0.80 -8.22 5.75
N ARG A 171 1.19 -8.79 4.61
CA ARG A 171 2.52 -9.41 4.45
C ARG A 171 3.64 -8.39 4.60
N ALA A 172 3.46 -7.16 4.12
CA ALA A 172 4.41 -6.07 4.28
C ALA A 172 4.51 -5.64 5.76
N ALA A 173 3.38 -5.50 6.46
CA ALA A 173 3.34 -5.16 7.88
C ALA A 173 4.04 -6.22 8.73
N ARG A 174 3.79 -7.52 8.49
CA ARG A 174 4.47 -8.63 9.18
C ARG A 174 5.99 -8.62 8.97
N LYS A 175 6.46 -8.22 7.77
CA LYS A 175 7.90 -8.09 7.49
C LYS A 175 8.50 -6.89 8.22
N ALA A 176 7.82 -5.75 8.23
CA ALA A 176 8.26 -4.55 8.93
C ALA A 176 8.33 -4.78 10.45
N GLU A 177 7.34 -5.46 11.04
CA GLU A 177 7.33 -5.81 12.46
C GLU A 177 8.51 -6.74 12.83
N LYS A 178 8.77 -7.78 12.01
CA LYS A 178 9.94 -8.66 12.18
C LYS A 178 11.26 -7.89 12.12
N GLN A 179 11.35 -6.86 11.27
CA GLN A 179 12.53 -6.01 11.20
C GLN A 179 12.68 -5.16 12.47
N ARG A 180 11.60 -4.55 12.97
CA ARG A 180 11.62 -3.78 14.23
C ARG A 180 12.09 -4.64 15.41
N LYS A 181 11.58 -5.87 15.52
CA LYS A 181 12.03 -6.82 16.57
C LYS A 181 13.52 -7.13 16.48
N ARG A 182 14.08 -7.30 15.27
CA ARG A 182 15.52 -7.51 15.07
C ARG A 182 16.35 -6.27 15.44
N GLU A 183 15.88 -5.09 15.08
CA GLU A 183 16.54 -3.83 15.44
C GLU A 183 16.54 -3.61 16.95
N GLU A 184 15.43 -3.92 17.64
CA GLU A 184 15.33 -3.87 19.10
C GLU A 184 16.26 -4.88 19.78
N GLN A 185 16.35 -6.12 19.26
CA GLN A 185 17.32 -7.11 19.76
C GLN A 185 18.76 -6.63 19.62
N MET A 186 19.13 -6.01 18.49
CA MET A 186 20.48 -5.44 18.32
C MET A 186 20.73 -4.26 19.26
N LYS A 187 19.73 -3.42 19.55
CA LYS A 187 19.85 -2.34 20.53
C LYS A 187 20.07 -2.88 21.94
N MET A 188 19.32 -3.92 22.34
CA MET A 188 19.52 -4.57 23.64
C MET A 188 20.90 -5.23 23.74
N ALA A 189 21.35 -5.94 22.70
CA ALA A 189 22.68 -6.53 22.67
C ALA A 189 23.79 -5.49 22.84
N LYS A 190 23.68 -4.35 22.13
CA LYS A 190 24.63 -3.23 22.28
C LYS A 190 24.58 -2.61 23.68
N ALA A 191 23.40 -2.45 24.26
CA ALA A 191 23.28 -1.91 25.61
C ALA A 191 23.95 -2.82 26.65
N VAL A 192 23.78 -4.14 26.52
CA VAL A 192 24.44 -5.14 27.38
C VAL A 192 25.96 -5.12 27.17
N GLU A 193 26.45 -5.02 25.94
CA GLU A 193 27.88 -4.93 25.63
C GLU A 193 28.53 -3.67 26.22
N VAL A 194 27.85 -2.51 26.13
CA VAL A 194 28.30 -1.27 26.77
C VAL A 194 28.34 -1.42 28.30
N GLN A 195 27.32 -2.01 28.92
CA GLN A 195 27.28 -2.23 30.36
C GLN A 195 28.40 -3.18 30.84
N LEU A 196 28.68 -4.24 30.08
CA LEU A 196 29.80 -5.15 30.33
C LEU A 196 31.15 -4.43 30.23
N SER A 197 31.32 -3.60 29.20
CA SER A 197 32.55 -2.81 28.99
C SER A 197 32.81 -1.83 30.12
N LEU A 198 31.75 -1.16 30.63
CA LEU A 198 31.85 -0.29 31.80
C LEU A 198 32.28 -1.07 33.04
N ARG A 199 31.62 -2.20 33.36
CA ARG A 199 31.98 -3.02 34.53
C ARG A 199 33.39 -3.59 34.45
N LEU A 200 33.82 -4.03 33.26
CA LEU A 200 35.19 -4.50 33.06
C LEU A 200 36.22 -3.37 33.17
N GLY A 201 35.85 -2.15 32.77
CA GLY A 201 36.65 -0.95 33.00
C GLY A 201 36.84 -0.67 34.48
N ASP A 202 35.76 -0.70 35.27
CA ASP A 202 35.80 -0.48 36.72
C ASP A 202 36.71 -1.51 37.42
N ILE A 203 36.57 -2.81 37.10
CA ILE A 203 37.41 -3.89 37.65
C ILE A 203 38.89 -3.67 37.29
N ARG A 204 39.20 -3.25 36.06
CA ARG A 204 40.58 -2.98 35.64
C ARG A 204 41.20 -1.82 36.41
N GLU A 205 40.46 -0.75 36.65
CA GLU A 205 40.95 0.37 37.46
C GLU A 205 41.09 -0.01 38.93
N GLU A 206 40.18 -0.81 39.50
CA GLU A 206 40.29 -1.33 40.86
C GLU A 206 41.59 -2.14 41.04
N ILE A 207 41.83 -3.14 40.18
CA ILE A 207 43.07 -3.94 40.17
C ILE A 207 44.30 -3.02 40.04
N LYS A 208 44.27 -2.05 39.13
CA LYS A 208 45.37 -1.11 38.92
C LYS A 208 45.62 -0.21 40.13
N THR A 209 44.58 0.17 40.88
CA THR A 209 44.74 0.93 42.12
C THR A 209 45.28 0.08 43.26
N GLU A 210 44.86 -1.18 43.36
CA GLU A 210 45.32 -2.13 44.38
C GLU A 210 46.79 -2.51 44.16
N VAL A 211 47.18 -2.85 42.93
CA VAL A 211 48.59 -3.08 42.57
C VAL A 211 49.45 -1.84 42.87
N ARG A 212 48.98 -0.63 42.53
CA ARG A 212 49.70 0.61 42.88
C ARG A 212 49.84 0.79 44.40
N ARG A 213 48.81 0.43 45.17
CA ARG A 213 48.83 0.49 46.64
C ARG A 213 49.82 -0.50 47.23
N ASP A 214 49.87 -1.74 46.74
CA ASP A 214 50.79 -2.78 47.21
C ASP A 214 52.25 -2.47 46.88
N VAL A 215 52.52 -1.94 45.68
CA VAL A 215 53.86 -1.50 45.27
C VAL A 215 54.31 -0.31 46.13
N ALA A 216 53.46 0.68 46.36
CA ALA A 216 53.79 1.80 47.26
C ALA A 216 54.03 1.32 48.71
N GLY A 217 53.18 0.41 49.21
CA GLY A 217 53.30 -0.13 50.56
C GLY A 217 54.55 -0.98 50.80
N THR A 218 55.02 -1.71 49.78
CA THR A 218 56.26 -2.51 49.87
C THR A 218 57.52 -1.64 49.86
N LEU A 219 57.54 -0.55 49.07
CA LEU A 219 58.63 0.43 49.02
C LEU A 219 58.86 1.13 50.37
N VAL A 220 57.78 1.49 51.07
CA VAL A 220 57.88 2.11 52.40
C VAL A 220 58.44 1.11 53.42
N LYS A 221 58.00 -0.15 53.39
CA LYS A 221 58.47 -1.18 54.34
C LYS A 221 59.94 -1.57 54.13
N SER A 222 60.41 -1.63 52.88
CA SER A 222 61.81 -1.99 52.57
C SER A 222 62.81 -0.88 52.96
N GLN A 223 62.44 0.40 52.86
CA GLN A 223 63.31 1.49 53.34
C GLN A 223 63.52 1.45 54.86
N THR A 224 62.49 1.15 55.65
CA THR A 224 62.62 1.04 57.12
C THR A 224 63.46 -0.15 57.59
N LYS A 225 63.56 -1.24 56.80
CA LYS A 225 64.31 -2.44 57.21
C LYS A 225 65.80 -2.39 56.81
N THR A 226 66.18 -1.51 55.89
CA THR A 226 67.55 -1.43 55.35
C THR A 226 68.46 -0.48 56.14
N PHE A 227 67.93 0.31 57.09
CA PHE A 227 68.74 1.22 57.90
C PHE A 227 69.43 0.56 59.12
N VAL A 228 69.21 -0.75 59.37
CA VAL A 228 69.80 -1.42 60.55
C VAL A 228 71.01 -2.31 60.20
N ASN A 229 71.17 -2.75 58.95
CA ASN A 229 72.25 -3.69 58.58
C ASN A 229 73.09 -3.16 57.41
N ALA A 230 73.93 -2.15 57.65
CA ALA A 230 75.00 -1.75 56.75
C ALA A 230 76.29 -1.43 57.51
N THR A 231 76.90 -2.46 58.09
CA THR A 231 78.36 -2.55 58.28
C THR A 231 78.82 -3.89 57.73
N GLY A 232 79.25 -3.94 56.48
CA GLY A 232 79.72 -5.18 55.85
C GLY A 232 80.19 -4.98 54.41
N LYS A 233 81.50 -4.76 54.25
CA LYS A 233 82.26 -4.74 52.99
C LYS A 233 82.00 -5.99 52.14
N GLY A 234 81.79 -5.84 50.84
CA GLY A 234 81.96 -6.95 49.89
C GLY A 234 81.43 -6.73 48.47
N LYS A 235 82.34 -6.36 47.57
CA LYS A 235 82.44 -6.66 46.12
C LYS A 235 81.16 -6.81 45.27
N GLU A 236 80.97 -5.80 44.41
CA GLU A 236 81.00 -5.88 42.94
C GLU A 236 80.61 -7.22 42.28
N ALA A 237 79.44 -7.24 41.64
CA ALA A 237 79.19 -7.97 40.40
C ALA A 237 78.01 -7.32 39.64
N ALA A 238 78.33 -6.87 38.43
CA ALA A 238 77.39 -6.51 37.37
C ALA A 238 76.45 -7.68 37.01
N VAL A 239 75.33 -7.38 36.35
CA VAL A 239 74.33 -8.24 35.64
C VAL A 239 72.92 -7.71 36.04
N GLN A 240 71.97 -7.39 35.16
CA GLN A 240 71.84 -7.40 33.71
C GLN A 240 70.52 -6.66 33.41
N ASP A 241 70.51 -5.81 32.38
CA ASP A 241 69.33 -5.11 31.88
C ASP A 241 68.16 -6.06 31.63
N VAL A 242 67.02 -5.79 32.28
CA VAL A 242 65.75 -6.50 32.05
C VAL A 242 64.97 -5.72 30.99
N PRO A 243 64.71 -6.31 29.80
CA PRO A 243 64.04 -5.60 28.73
C PRO A 243 62.54 -5.48 29.04
N SER A 244 62.07 -4.23 29.11
CA SER A 244 60.66 -3.87 29.13
C SER A 244 59.96 -4.44 27.89
N SER A 245 59.25 -5.55 28.06
CA SER A 245 58.36 -6.16 27.07
C SER A 245 57.09 -5.31 26.94
N SER A 246 57.19 -4.25 26.13
CA SER A 246 56.10 -3.38 25.68
C SER A 246 55.95 -3.56 24.17
N GLY A 247 55.37 -4.68 23.75
CA GLY A 247 55.24 -5.00 22.34
C GLY A 247 54.10 -5.97 22.05
N VAL A 248 52.85 -5.56 22.32
CA VAL A 248 51.67 -6.35 21.92
C VAL A 248 50.59 -5.52 21.21
N ASN A 249 50.85 -4.24 20.93
CA ASN A 249 49.86 -3.38 20.28
C ASN A 249 50.02 -3.28 18.75
N ASN A 250 51.06 -3.89 18.18
CA ASN A 250 51.39 -3.76 16.75
C ASN A 250 50.80 -4.87 15.86
N GLU A 251 50.28 -5.95 16.43
CA GLU A 251 49.74 -7.07 15.66
C GLU A 251 48.33 -6.79 15.09
N VAL A 252 47.53 -5.99 15.80
CA VAL A 252 46.18 -5.62 15.35
C VAL A 252 46.23 -4.70 14.13
N GLU A 253 47.20 -3.78 14.08
CA GLU A 253 47.36 -2.83 12.97
C GLU A 253 47.85 -3.53 11.69
N ALA A 254 48.74 -4.53 11.83
CA ALA A 254 49.19 -5.37 10.73
C ALA A 254 48.07 -6.22 10.10
N ILE A 255 47.11 -6.70 10.90
CA ILE A 255 45.95 -7.45 10.39
C ILE A 255 45.00 -6.52 9.61
N THR A 256 44.80 -5.28 10.08
CA THR A 256 43.95 -4.30 9.36
C THR A 256 44.55 -3.83 8.04
N GLU A 257 45.86 -3.63 7.94
CA GLU A 257 46.51 -3.30 6.67
C GLU A 257 46.53 -4.50 5.69
N GLY A 258 46.73 -5.72 6.19
CA GLY A 258 46.69 -6.93 5.38
C GLY A 258 45.33 -7.22 4.75
N THR A 259 44.23 -6.76 5.37
CA THR A 259 42.87 -7.05 4.87
C THR A 259 42.41 -6.05 3.78
N GLY A 260 42.99 -4.85 3.74
CA GLY A 260 42.68 -3.82 2.72
C GLY A 260 43.21 -4.13 1.31
N SER A 261 44.20 -5.02 1.21
CA SER A 261 44.87 -5.39 -0.05
C SER A 261 44.31 -6.65 -0.72
N LEU A 262 43.31 -7.31 -0.13
CA LEU A 262 42.58 -8.43 -0.75
C LEU A 262 41.57 -7.91 -1.79
N SER A 263 42.06 -7.28 -2.85
CA SER A 263 41.25 -7.00 -4.05
C SER A 263 40.97 -8.34 -4.74
N ILE A 264 39.75 -8.85 -4.59
CA ILE A 264 39.29 -10.05 -5.27
C ILE A 264 39.16 -9.71 -6.77
N GLN A 265 40.25 -9.83 -7.50
CA GLN A 265 40.27 -9.84 -8.97
C GLN A 265 40.04 -11.26 -9.51
N GLU A 266 39.21 -12.07 -8.86
CA GLU A 266 38.87 -13.40 -9.33
C GLU A 266 37.67 -13.33 -10.29
N LYS A 267 37.95 -12.93 -11.53
CA LYS A 267 37.04 -13.13 -12.66
C LYS A 267 37.01 -14.62 -12.99
N ARG A 268 36.10 -15.37 -12.36
CA ARG A 268 35.75 -16.70 -12.86
C ARG A 268 35.06 -16.55 -14.20
N LYS A 269 35.73 -17.00 -15.26
CA LYS A 269 35.07 -17.44 -16.50
C LYS A 269 34.17 -18.62 -16.12
N ARG A 270 32.85 -18.42 -16.07
CA ARG A 270 31.94 -19.56 -16.15
C ARG A 270 31.92 -20.02 -17.59
N GLY A 271 32.37 -21.25 -17.77
CA GLY A 271 32.41 -21.94 -19.05
C GLY A 271 31.01 -22.11 -19.61
N ASP A 272 30.95 -21.88 -20.91
CA ASP A 272 29.97 -22.44 -21.82
C ASP A 272 30.29 -23.95 -21.90
N VAL A 273 29.45 -24.77 -21.29
CA VAL A 273 29.45 -26.22 -21.52
C VAL A 273 28.11 -26.47 -22.22
N GLU A 274 28.21 -26.57 -23.54
CA GLU A 274 27.15 -26.98 -24.43
C GLU A 274 26.67 -28.37 -24.00
N ILE A 275 25.47 -28.42 -23.44
CA ILE A 275 24.69 -29.65 -23.35
C ILE A 275 23.76 -29.63 -24.57
N PRO A 276 23.89 -30.56 -25.53
CA PRO A 276 22.94 -30.67 -26.62
C PRO A 276 21.63 -31.21 -26.04
N VAL A 277 20.65 -30.32 -25.84
CA VAL A 277 19.29 -30.72 -25.50
C VAL A 277 18.55 -30.86 -26.83
N GLU A 278 18.31 -32.12 -27.18
CA GLU A 278 17.50 -32.57 -28.31
C GLU A 278 16.09 -31.94 -28.32
N ASP A 279 15.69 -31.54 -29.52
CA ASP A 279 14.33 -31.54 -30.08
C ASP A 279 13.15 -31.26 -29.13
N SER A 280 12.86 -29.97 -28.97
CA SER A 280 11.51 -29.51 -28.65
C SER A 280 10.93 -28.74 -29.86
N PRO A 281 9.74 -29.11 -30.35
CA PRO A 281 9.21 -28.57 -31.60
C PRO A 281 8.84 -27.07 -31.46
N PRO A 282 9.07 -26.27 -32.52
CA PRO A 282 8.84 -24.83 -32.48
C PRO A 282 7.35 -24.52 -32.44
N VAL A 283 6.90 -23.89 -31.35
CA VAL A 283 5.56 -23.32 -31.25
C VAL A 283 5.45 -22.13 -32.19
N ILE A 284 4.63 -22.30 -33.23
CA ILE A 284 4.25 -21.29 -34.21
C ILE A 284 3.45 -20.18 -33.50
N THR A 285 4.10 -19.04 -33.23
CA THR A 285 3.39 -17.82 -32.85
C THR A 285 3.17 -16.93 -34.07
N LEU A 286 1.89 -16.67 -34.36
CA LEU A 286 1.40 -15.86 -35.48
C LEU A 286 2.00 -14.44 -35.53
N ALA A 287 2.39 -14.08 -36.76
CA ALA A 287 2.96 -12.81 -37.17
C ALA A 287 2.14 -11.58 -36.75
N LYS A 288 2.74 -10.68 -35.97
CA LYS A 288 2.21 -9.33 -35.73
C LYS A 288 2.94 -8.30 -36.59
N ARG A 289 2.17 -7.83 -37.58
CA ARG A 289 2.28 -6.66 -38.44
C ARG A 289 3.28 -5.58 -38.01
N THR A 290 4.22 -5.31 -38.92
CA THR A 290 5.13 -4.16 -38.92
C THR A 290 4.36 -2.86 -39.16
N ASN A 291 4.45 -1.90 -38.23
CA ASN A 291 4.04 -0.53 -38.47
C ASN A 291 5.30 0.31 -38.75
N LYS A 292 5.52 0.61 -40.04
CA LYS A 292 6.56 1.54 -40.51
C LYS A 292 6.19 2.95 -40.04
N ARG A 293 6.85 3.44 -38.98
CA ARG A 293 7.00 4.88 -38.76
C ARG A 293 8.47 5.25 -38.83
N LEU A 294 8.77 5.98 -39.90
CA LEU A 294 10.03 6.63 -40.19
C LEU A 294 10.31 7.72 -39.12
N GLY A 295 11.56 7.79 -38.67
CA GLY A 295 12.18 9.06 -38.26
C GLY A 295 11.95 9.54 -36.83
N VAL A 296 12.37 8.78 -35.82
CA VAL A 296 12.77 9.36 -34.52
C VAL A 296 14.13 8.79 -34.13
N ARG A 297 15.14 9.66 -34.05
CA ARG A 297 16.49 9.30 -33.59
C ARG A 297 16.40 8.75 -32.15
N PRO A 298 16.94 7.56 -31.86
CA PRO A 298 17.01 7.07 -30.49
C PRO A 298 17.97 7.95 -29.69
N ILE A 299 17.43 8.62 -28.66
CA ILE A 299 18.21 9.27 -27.61
C ILE A 299 19.01 8.17 -26.91
N ARG A 300 20.34 8.29 -26.96
CA ARG A 300 21.29 7.46 -26.21
C ARG A 300 21.06 7.69 -24.71
N LEU A 301 20.22 6.86 -24.10
CA LEU A 301 20.16 6.73 -22.66
C LEU A 301 21.36 5.87 -22.23
N SER A 302 22.21 6.48 -21.43
CA SER A 302 23.45 5.93 -20.92
C SER A 302 23.23 4.67 -20.07
N ASP A 303 24.09 3.68 -20.29
CA ASP A 303 24.19 2.33 -19.71
C ASP A 303 24.39 2.24 -18.18
N ARG A 304 24.02 3.26 -17.40
CA ARG A 304 24.52 3.37 -16.01
C ARG A 304 23.61 2.85 -14.90
N LEU A 305 22.48 2.19 -15.19
CA LEU A 305 21.49 1.82 -14.16
C LEU A 305 20.87 0.42 -14.27
N GLN A 306 21.67 -0.60 -14.62
CA GLN A 306 21.30 -2.00 -14.36
C GLN A 306 22.22 -2.63 -13.31
N ARG A 307 22.01 -2.24 -12.05
CA ARG A 307 22.55 -2.98 -10.90
C ARG A 307 21.56 -4.04 -10.44
N SER A 308 21.91 -5.29 -10.72
CA SER A 308 21.81 -6.46 -9.83
C SER A 308 20.43 -6.81 -9.23
N ARG A 309 19.69 -7.68 -9.92
CA ARG A 309 18.84 -8.69 -9.26
C ARG A 309 19.61 -10.01 -9.20
N SER A 310 20.33 -10.25 -8.11
CA SER A 310 20.91 -11.56 -7.81
C SER A 310 19.80 -12.52 -7.40
N ARG A 311 19.59 -13.57 -8.21
CA ARG A 311 18.81 -14.74 -7.79
C ARG A 311 19.66 -15.54 -6.80
N ILE A 312 19.21 -15.61 -5.56
CA ILE A 312 19.81 -16.48 -4.53
C ILE A 312 19.34 -17.92 -4.82
N PRO A 313 20.23 -18.88 -5.10
CA PRO A 313 19.85 -20.28 -5.20
C PRO A 313 19.54 -20.83 -3.80
N VAL A 314 18.30 -21.26 -3.62
CA VAL A 314 17.83 -21.96 -2.42
C VAL A 314 18.52 -23.31 -2.35
N ARG A 315 19.59 -23.42 -1.54
CA ARG A 315 20.13 -24.71 -1.11
C ARG A 315 19.16 -25.33 -0.10
N LYS A 316 18.50 -26.42 -0.50
CA LYS A 316 17.84 -27.37 0.40
C LYS A 316 18.90 -27.96 1.33
N THR A 317 18.96 -27.50 2.57
CA THR A 317 19.64 -28.21 3.65
C THR A 317 18.63 -29.08 4.37
N ASN A 318 18.68 -30.38 4.08
CA ASN A 318 18.16 -31.41 4.98
C ASN A 318 18.92 -31.30 6.30
N ARG A 319 18.28 -30.74 7.32
CA ARG A 319 18.73 -30.89 8.71
C ARG A 319 17.58 -31.44 9.54
N ARG A 320 17.52 -32.77 9.56
CA ARG A 320 16.94 -33.52 10.69
C ARG A 320 17.70 -33.10 11.94
N VAL A 321 17.04 -32.37 12.84
CA VAL A 321 17.34 -32.38 14.27
C VAL A 321 15.99 -32.38 14.98
N ALA A 322 15.68 -33.54 15.55
CA ALA A 322 14.70 -33.70 16.59
C ALA A 322 15.15 -32.90 17.82
N THR A 323 14.26 -32.14 18.45
CA THR A 323 13.88 -32.23 19.87
C THR A 323 13.16 -30.97 20.36
N LYS A 324 11.90 -31.15 20.74
CA LYS A 324 11.30 -30.77 22.04
C LYS A 324 11.64 -29.36 22.59
N ALA A 325 10.75 -28.41 22.34
CA ALA A 325 10.20 -27.51 23.36
C ALA A 325 9.07 -26.68 22.73
N LEU A 326 7.86 -27.25 22.74
CA LEU A 326 6.63 -26.51 22.53
C LEU A 326 6.45 -25.60 23.75
N THR A 327 7.02 -24.39 23.72
CA THR A 327 6.48 -23.31 24.54
C THR A 327 5.20 -22.86 23.86
N ALA A 328 4.08 -23.42 24.34
CA ALA A 328 2.75 -22.97 24.00
C ALA A 328 2.63 -21.49 24.38
N VAL A 329 2.95 -20.60 23.42
CA VAL A 329 2.58 -19.19 23.52
C VAL A 329 1.06 -19.20 23.52
N LYS A 330 0.46 -19.07 24.72
CA LYS A 330 -0.96 -18.80 24.87
C LYS A 330 -1.29 -17.68 23.88
N PRO A 331 -2.15 -17.90 22.88
CA PRO A 331 -2.60 -16.81 22.04
C PRO A 331 -3.13 -15.73 22.98
N SER A 332 -2.56 -14.53 22.87
CA SER A 332 -3.03 -13.37 23.62
C SER A 332 -4.54 -13.33 23.43
N ALA A 333 -5.29 -13.29 24.54
CA ALA A 333 -6.74 -13.27 24.51
C ALA A 333 -7.18 -12.25 23.45
N PRO A 334 -8.01 -12.66 22.46
CA PRO A 334 -8.49 -11.74 21.45
C PRO A 334 -9.12 -10.55 22.16
N ASP A 335 -8.78 -9.35 21.69
CA ASP A 335 -9.25 -8.10 22.27
C ASP A 335 -10.76 -7.99 22.04
N ALA A 336 -11.54 -8.49 23.01
CA ALA A 336 -12.99 -8.61 22.93
C ALA A 336 -13.67 -7.27 22.61
N LEU A 337 -13.04 -6.14 22.94
CA LEU A 337 -13.53 -4.80 22.61
C LEU A 337 -13.44 -4.53 21.10
N MET A 338 -12.34 -4.93 20.46
CA MET A 338 -12.16 -4.78 19.02
C MET A 338 -13.08 -5.71 18.24
N ASP A 339 -13.24 -6.96 18.69
CA ASP A 339 -14.16 -7.92 18.07
C ASP A 339 -15.61 -7.44 18.17
N ARG A 340 -16.02 -6.91 19.33
CA ARG A 340 -17.34 -6.29 19.52
C ARG A 340 -17.55 -5.12 18.56
N LYS A 341 -16.55 -4.26 18.39
CA LYS A 341 -16.65 -3.11 17.47
C LYS A 341 -16.79 -3.56 16.02
N ILE A 342 -16.02 -4.57 15.60
CA ILE A 342 -16.09 -5.13 14.24
C ILE A 342 -17.48 -5.76 14.01
N PHE A 343 -18.01 -6.49 15.00
CA PHE A 343 -19.34 -7.07 14.95
C PHE A 343 -20.41 -5.99 14.76
N LEU A 344 -20.43 -4.96 15.61
CA LEU A 344 -21.40 -3.85 15.50
C LEU A 344 -21.34 -3.17 14.12
N ASP A 345 -20.14 -2.92 13.60
CA ASP A 345 -19.96 -2.31 12.27
C ASP A 345 -20.47 -3.21 11.13
N ASN A 346 -20.32 -4.53 11.26
CA ASN A 346 -20.84 -5.49 10.29
C ASN A 346 -22.36 -5.57 10.34
N THR A 347 -22.94 -5.70 11.54
CA THR A 347 -24.40 -5.71 11.76
C THR A 347 -25.04 -4.45 11.18
N ARG A 348 -24.47 -3.27 11.44
CA ARG A 348 -24.95 -1.99 10.89
C ARG A 348 -24.90 -1.97 9.36
N ARG A 349 -23.83 -2.50 8.76
CA ARG A 349 -23.70 -2.63 7.30
C ARG A 349 -24.72 -3.58 6.70
N ASP A 350 -25.01 -4.69 7.35
CA ASP A 350 -25.97 -5.67 6.84
C ASP A 350 -27.40 -5.16 6.96
N LEU A 351 -27.79 -4.59 8.10
CA LEU A 351 -29.10 -3.95 8.29
C LEU A 351 -29.31 -2.77 7.33
N SER A 352 -28.24 -2.08 6.90
CA SER A 352 -28.35 -0.98 5.92
C SER A 352 -28.85 -1.43 4.54
N LYS A 353 -28.57 -2.68 4.17
CA LYS A 353 -28.95 -3.28 2.87
C LYS A 353 -30.38 -3.82 2.86
N ILE A 354 -30.95 -4.07 4.05
CA ILE A 354 -32.30 -4.61 4.20
C ILE A 354 -33.33 -3.54 3.82
N ASP A 355 -34.42 -3.98 3.17
CA ASP A 355 -35.54 -3.12 2.81
C ASP A 355 -36.27 -2.57 4.03
N TYR A 356 -36.96 -1.45 3.85
CA TYR A 356 -37.58 -0.72 4.95
C TYR A 356 -38.63 -1.57 5.69
N ASP A 357 -39.43 -2.36 4.97
CA ASP A 357 -40.51 -3.15 5.56
C ASP A 357 -39.98 -4.31 6.42
N THR A 358 -38.94 -4.99 5.94
CA THR A 358 -38.25 -6.04 6.69
C THR A 358 -37.53 -5.47 7.91
N LEU A 359 -36.89 -4.30 7.79
CA LEU A 359 -36.26 -3.66 8.95
C LEU A 359 -37.31 -3.27 10.01
N ARG A 360 -38.49 -2.82 9.57
CA ARG A 360 -39.61 -2.49 10.47
C ARG A 360 -40.20 -3.75 11.14
N SER A 361 -40.21 -4.91 10.48
CA SER A 361 -40.61 -6.17 11.14
C SER A 361 -39.62 -6.58 12.21
N ILE A 362 -38.32 -6.53 11.90
CA ILE A 362 -37.23 -6.79 12.88
C ILE A 362 -37.37 -5.85 14.09
N CYS A 363 -37.63 -4.56 13.87
CA CYS A 363 -37.85 -3.62 14.98
C CYS A 363 -39.04 -4.01 15.86
N ARG A 364 -40.13 -4.55 15.30
CA ARG A 364 -41.28 -5.01 16.09
C ARG A 364 -40.98 -6.28 16.88
N GLU A 365 -40.21 -7.19 16.29
CA GLU A 365 -39.78 -8.43 16.93
C GLU A 365 -38.82 -8.15 18.10
N GLU A 366 -37.87 -7.23 17.92
CA GLU A 366 -36.89 -6.82 18.94
C GLU A 366 -37.43 -5.76 19.93
N GLY A 367 -38.68 -5.30 19.77
CA GLY A 367 -39.29 -4.28 20.63
C GLY A 367 -38.71 -2.86 20.49
N VAL A 368 -38.09 -2.54 19.36
CA VAL A 368 -37.46 -1.25 19.05
C VAL A 368 -38.44 -0.31 18.35
N ASN A 369 -38.52 0.94 18.80
CA ASN A 369 -39.37 1.94 18.15
C ASN A 369 -38.76 2.44 16.82
N TYR A 370 -39.47 2.28 15.72
CA TYR A 370 -38.99 2.69 14.40
C TYR A 370 -39.19 4.21 14.18
N ALA A 371 -38.18 5.03 14.51
CA ALA A 371 -38.21 6.47 14.24
C ALA A 371 -37.66 6.79 12.83
N THR A 372 -36.42 6.38 12.55
CA THR A 372 -35.76 6.53 11.24
C THR A 372 -34.95 5.28 10.94
N LYS A 373 -34.71 4.99 9.64
CA LYS A 373 -33.91 3.82 9.23
C LYS A 373 -32.55 3.78 9.93
N VAL A 374 -31.91 4.94 10.05
CA VAL A 374 -30.58 5.04 10.67
C VAL A 374 -30.69 4.74 12.16
N HIS A 375 -31.59 5.39 12.90
CA HIS A 375 -31.73 5.19 14.36
C HIS A 375 -32.09 3.73 14.68
N ALA A 376 -33.06 3.15 13.95
CA ALA A 376 -33.42 1.74 14.09
C ALA A 376 -32.23 0.78 13.92
N ILE A 377 -31.32 1.06 12.98
CA ILE A 377 -30.11 0.25 12.79
C ILE A 377 -29.15 0.34 13.99
N PHE A 378 -29.00 1.54 14.58
CA PHE A 378 -28.17 1.72 15.77
C PHE A 378 -28.79 1.03 16.98
N ASP A 379 -30.09 1.25 17.21
CA ASP A 379 -30.82 0.69 18.33
C ASP A 379 -30.85 -0.86 18.26
N ILE A 380 -31.11 -1.45 17.09
CA ILE A 380 -31.03 -2.91 16.90
C ILE A 380 -29.60 -3.42 17.13
N ALA A 381 -28.59 -2.76 16.58
CA ALA A 381 -27.20 -3.20 16.74
C ALA A 381 -26.74 -3.18 18.21
N ASP A 382 -27.24 -2.22 19.00
CA ASP A 382 -26.89 -2.07 20.40
C ASP A 382 -27.73 -2.97 21.32
N ILE A 383 -28.96 -3.36 20.91
CA ILE A 383 -29.86 -4.28 21.64
C ILE A 383 -29.51 -5.75 21.40
N LEU A 384 -29.02 -6.10 20.20
CA LEU A 384 -28.59 -7.47 19.92
C LEU A 384 -27.58 -7.88 21.00
N PRO A 385 -27.96 -8.85 21.87
CA PRO A 385 -27.26 -9.07 23.11
C PRO A 385 -25.80 -9.42 22.86
N ASN A 386 -24.96 -8.96 23.78
CA ASN A 386 -23.53 -9.19 23.83
C ASN A 386 -23.17 -10.55 23.21
N PHE A 387 -22.33 -10.49 22.19
CA PHE A 387 -21.67 -11.58 21.46
C PHE A 387 -21.19 -12.77 22.32
N GLU A 388 -21.09 -12.60 23.64
CA GLU A 388 -20.78 -13.62 24.64
C GLU A 388 -21.76 -14.81 24.63
N ALA A 389 -23.06 -14.61 24.36
CA ALA A 389 -24.02 -15.73 24.29
C ALA A 389 -23.71 -16.70 23.13
N PHE A 390 -23.13 -16.20 22.03
CA PHE A 390 -22.71 -17.02 20.90
C PHE A 390 -21.35 -17.71 21.11
N GLN A 391 -20.44 -17.10 21.88
CA GLN A 391 -19.16 -17.73 22.22
C GLN A 391 -19.33 -18.88 23.23
N ASN A 392 -20.25 -18.75 24.19
CA ASN A 392 -20.49 -19.81 25.18
C ASN A 392 -21.07 -21.10 24.54
N LEU A 393 -21.92 -20.99 23.53
CA LEU A 393 -22.44 -22.14 22.78
C LEU A 393 -21.37 -22.85 21.92
N ALA A 394 -20.36 -22.12 21.43
CA ALA A 394 -19.25 -22.70 20.67
C ALA A 394 -18.21 -23.39 21.56
N GLY A 395 -18.14 -23.04 22.85
CA GLY A 395 -17.25 -23.67 23.83
C GLY A 395 -17.72 -25.04 24.31
N GLU A 396 -19.04 -25.23 24.47
CA GLU A 396 -19.62 -26.47 25.02
C GLU A 396 -19.62 -27.64 24.02
N ALA A 397 -19.67 -27.36 22.71
CA ALA A 397 -19.61 -28.40 21.68
C ALA A 397 -18.27 -29.17 21.66
N ASN A 398 -17.18 -28.55 22.14
CA ASN A 398 -15.85 -29.18 22.18
C ASN A 398 -15.56 -29.96 23.48
N GLN A 399 -16.42 -29.89 24.51
CA GLN A 399 -16.26 -30.68 25.73
C GLN A 399 -17.09 -31.99 25.71
N SER A 400 -18.18 -32.06 24.94
CA SER A 400 -19.04 -33.25 24.88
C SER A 400 -18.49 -34.44 24.07
N SER A 401 -17.37 -34.27 23.36
CA SER A 401 -16.82 -35.31 22.47
C SER A 401 -15.68 -36.14 23.07
N ASN A 402 -15.38 -36.00 24.37
CA ASN A 402 -14.26 -36.71 25.01
C ASN A 402 -14.63 -37.65 26.17
N GLU A 403 -15.92 -37.90 26.42
CA GLU A 403 -16.40 -38.83 27.46
C GLU A 403 -17.14 -40.03 26.85
N GLY A 404 -16.43 -40.88 26.10
CA GLY A 404 -17.08 -42.04 25.46
C GLY A 404 -16.19 -43.19 25.02
N SER A 405 -15.00 -43.35 25.60
CA SER A 405 -14.04 -44.39 25.17
C SER A 405 -13.28 -45.01 26.34
N ASP A 406 -13.98 -45.49 27.38
CA ASP A 406 -13.38 -46.43 28.33
C ASP A 406 -14.44 -47.37 28.90
N GLU A 407 -14.96 -48.25 28.05
CA GLU A 407 -15.70 -49.42 28.52
C GLU A 407 -15.38 -50.61 27.60
N GLY A 408 -14.71 -51.61 28.15
CA GLY A 408 -14.74 -52.97 27.61
C GLY A 408 -13.41 -53.55 27.11
N ALA A 409 -12.54 -53.93 28.04
CA ALA A 409 -11.55 -55.00 27.79
C ALA A 409 -11.30 -55.81 29.07
N ALA A 410 -12.31 -56.58 29.47
CA ALA A 410 -12.15 -57.70 30.41
C ALA A 410 -13.00 -58.88 29.91
N ALA A 411 -12.39 -59.76 29.12
CA ALA A 411 -12.75 -61.16 28.93
C ALA A 411 -11.61 -61.88 28.21
#